data_AF-A0A536L366-F1
#
_entry.id   AF-A0A536L366-F1
#
_cell.length_a   1.000
_cell.length_b   1.000
_cell.length_c   1.000
_cell.angle_alpha   90.00
_cell.angle_beta   90.00
_cell.angle_gamma   90.00
#
_symmetry.space_group_name_H-M   'P 1'
#
loop_
_entity.id
_entity.type
_entity.pdbx_description
1 polymer ?
#
loop_
_entity_poly.entity_id
_entity_poly.type
_entity_poly.pdbx_seq_one_letter_code
_entity_poly.pdbx_strand_id
1 'polypeptide(L)' 'MAVQFPSFESRTVTIDGVNIHYVCGGSGPPLVLIHGLGSSAAVEFYYNLEPLAAHHQVLAIDLPGFGKSDKPVLAYTIDL' A
#
# COMPACT_ATOMS: atom_id res chain seq x y z
N MET A 1 -8.47 -13.96 -5.12
CA MET A 1 -8.00 -14.54 -3.84
C MET A 1 -7.11 -13.50 -3.18
N ALA A 2 -7.25 -13.26 -1.87
CA ALA A 2 -6.39 -12.31 -1.17
C ALA A 2 -4.99 -12.91 -1.01
N VAL A 3 -3.97 -12.23 -1.54
CA VAL A 3 -2.58 -12.62 -1.30
C VAL A 3 -2.27 -12.28 0.16
N GLN A 4 -1.84 -13.28 0.93
CA GLN A 4 -1.53 -13.15 2.34
C GLN A 4 -0.01 -13.22 2.50
N PHE A 5 0.60 -12.14 2.99
CA PHE A 5 2.04 -12.04 3.22
C PHE A 5 2.30 -12.31 4.70
N PRO A 6 2.85 -13.47 5.08
CA PRO A 6 3.02 -13.80 6.49
C PRO A 6 3.96 -12.85 7.25
N SER A 7 4.87 -12.15 6.55
CA SER A 7 5.83 -11.18 7.09
C SER A 7 5.38 -9.71 7.01
N PHE A 8 4.27 -9.43 6.33
CA PHE A 8 3.72 -8.09 6.18
C PHE A 8 2.33 -8.00 6.79
N GLU A 9 2.17 -7.03 7.68
CA GLU A 9 0.88 -6.75 8.28
C GLU A 9 0.02 -5.91 7.33
N SER A 10 -1.25 -6.28 7.21
CA SER A 10 -2.27 -5.48 6.54
C SER A 10 -2.85 -4.49 7.54
N ARG A 11 -2.76 -3.20 7.21
CA ARG A 11 -3.18 -2.09 8.09
C ARG A 11 -4.02 -1.09 7.31
N THR A 12 -4.77 -0.29 8.05
CA THR A 12 -5.60 0.79 7.51
C THR A 12 -5.43 2.03 8.37
N VAL A 13 -5.35 3.20 7.74
CA VAL A 13 -5.36 4.50 8.40
C VAL A 13 -6.41 5.40 7.76
N THR A 14 -7.15 6.16 8.57
CA THR A 14 -8.12 7.14 8.07
C THR A 14 -7.44 8.48 7.84
N ILE A 15 -7.54 9.03 6.62
CA ILE A 15 -7.01 10.34 6.23
C ILE A 15 -8.15 11.11 5.57
N ASP A 16 -8.49 12.29 6.10
CA ASP A 16 -9.60 13.13 5.60
C ASP A 16 -10.93 12.38 5.40
N GLY A 17 -11.21 11.43 6.28
CA GLY A 17 -12.43 10.60 6.22
C GLY A 17 -12.37 9.46 5.20
N VAL A 18 -11.25 9.24 4.52
CA VAL A 18 -11.01 8.14 3.58
C VAL A 18 -10.12 7.09 4.24
N ASN A 19 -10.54 5.82 4.25
CA ASN A 19 -9.70 4.74 4.75
C ASN A 19 -8.69 4.31 3.69
N ILE A 20 -7.41 4.45 4.03
CA ILE A 20 -6.27 4.08 3.20
C ILE A 20 -5.68 2.79 3.74
N HIS A 21 -5.74 1.74 2.91
CA HIS A 21 -5.10 0.47 3.19
C HIS A 21 -3.62 0.50 2.77
N TYR A 22 -2.79 -0.16 3.55
CA TYR A 22 -1.40 -0.43 3.20
C TYR A 22 -0.95 -1.75 3.82
N VAL A 23 0.08 -2.35 3.25
CA VAL A 23 0.83 -3.43 3.91
C VAL A 23 2.16 -2.90 4.40
N CYS A 24 2.60 -3.33 5.59
CA CYS A 24 3.89 -2.93 6.15
C CYS A 24 4.66 -4.10 6.77
N GLY A 25 5.97 -4.08 6.62
CA GLY A 25 6.87 -5.11 7.11
C GLY A 25 8.32 -4.66 7.09
N GLY A 26 9.21 -5.46 7.69
CA GLY A 26 10.63 -5.15 7.80
C GLY A 26 10.97 -4.11 8.88
N SER A 27 12.21 -3.65 8.87
CA SER A 27 12.76 -2.69 9.83
C SER A 27 13.87 -1.88 9.19
N GLY A 28 14.20 -0.71 9.75
CA GLY A 28 15.18 0.22 9.19
C GLY A 28 14.53 1.49 8.62
N PRO A 29 15.23 2.24 7.75
CA PRO A 29 14.68 3.46 7.14
C PRO A 29 13.37 3.19 6.41
N PRO A 30 12.38 4.10 6.49
CA PRO A 30 11.10 3.91 5.83
C PRO A 30 11.23 3.99 4.30
N LEU A 31 10.60 3.06 3.60
CA LEU A 31 10.49 3.03 2.14
C LEU A 31 9.01 2.92 1.75
N VAL A 32 8.51 3.94 1.06
CA VAL A 32 7.11 3.97 0.59
C VAL A 32 7.05 3.50 -0.86
N LEU A 33 6.19 2.53 -1.13
CA LEU A 33 5.92 2.02 -2.47
C LEU A 33 4.52 2.45 -2.91
N ILE A 34 4.44 3.10 -4.07
CA ILE A 34 3.20 3.63 -4.64
C ILE A 34 2.97 2.92 -5.97
N HIS A 35 1.83 2.24 -6.09
CA HIS A 35 1.47 1.45 -7.27
C HIS A 35 0.94 2.34 -8.41
N GLY A 36 0.91 1.79 -9.62
CA GLY A 36 0.37 2.43 -10.82
C GLY A 36 -1.11 2.12 -11.11
N LEU A 37 -1.56 2.45 -12.32
CA LEU A 37 -2.94 2.23 -12.76
C LEU A 37 -3.27 0.73 -12.92
N GLY A 38 -4.45 0.32 -12.47
CA GLY A 38 -4.98 -1.03 -12.70
C GLY A 38 -4.44 -2.10 -11.74
N SER A 39 -3.73 -1.70 -10.67
CA SER A 39 -3.13 -2.61 -9.68
C SER A 39 -3.53 -2.24 -8.24
N SER A 40 -2.87 -2.89 -7.28
CA SER A 40 -2.85 -2.58 -5.86
C SER A 40 -1.44 -2.83 -5.33
N ALA A 41 -1.09 -2.27 -4.17
CA ALA A 41 0.29 -2.22 -3.68
C ALA A 41 0.90 -3.63 -3.51
N ALA A 42 0.15 -4.52 -2.86
CA ALA A 42 0.55 -5.89 -2.64
C ALA A 42 0.73 -6.70 -3.94
N VAL A 43 -0.05 -6.39 -4.98
CA VAL A 43 0.00 -7.13 -6.25
C VAL A 43 1.16 -6.63 -7.11
N GLU A 44 1.34 -5.32 -7.22
CA GLU A 44 2.41 -4.74 -8.04
C GLU A 44 3.80 -5.06 -7.50
N PHE A 45 3.97 -4.98 -6.18
CA PHE A 45 5.27 -5.13 -5.54
C PHE A 45 5.53 -6.52 -4.96
N TYR A 46 4.72 -7.53 -5.33
CA TYR A 46 4.76 -8.86 -4.72
C TYR A 46 6.20 -9.43 -4.56
N TYR A 47 7.01 -9.35 -5.61
CA TYR A 47 8.39 -9.86 -5.60
C TYR A 47 9.42 -8.89 -4.99
N ASN A 48 9.04 -7.65 -4.72
CA ASN A 48 9.91 -6.62 -4.15
C ASN A 48 9.78 -6.50 -2.63
N LEU A 49 8.62 -6.86 -2.07
CA LEU A 49 8.33 -6.66 -0.64
C LEU A 49 9.40 -7.29 0.28
N GLU A 50 9.66 -8.59 0.15
CA GLU A 50 10.61 -9.30 1.01
C GLU A 50 12.08 -8.83 0.83
N PRO A 51 12.62 -8.72 -0.40
CA PRO A 51 13.98 -8.21 -0.57
C PRO A 51 14.18 -6.79 -0.03
N LEU A 52 13.18 -5.92 -0.16
CA LEU A 52 13.27 -4.55 0.35
C LEU A 52 13.14 -4.51 1.88
N ALA A 53 12.28 -5.34 2.48
CA ALA A 53 12.07 -5.43 3.92
C ALA A 53 13.30 -5.93 4.69
N ALA A 54 14.23 -6.62 4.03
CA ALA A 54 15.51 -6.99 4.62
C ALA A 54 16.39 -5.79 5.00
N HIS A 55 16.10 -4.60 4.43
CA HIS A 55 16.92 -3.39 4.61
C HIS A 55 16.10 -2.15 5.04
N HIS A 56 14.78 -2.18 4.87
CA HIS A 56 13.90 -1.05 5.09
C HIS A 56 12.65 -1.45 5.88
N GLN A 57 12.03 -0.49 6.55
CA GLN A 57 10.62 -0.60 6.90
C GLN A 57 9.81 -0.26 5.65
N VAL A 58 9.25 -1.26 4.99
CA VAL A 58 8.51 -1.09 3.73
C VAL A 58 7.05 -0.81 4.02
N LEU A 59 6.49 0.22 3.38
CA LEU A 59 5.06 0.55 3.38
C LEU A 59 4.57 0.58 1.93
N ALA A 60 3.75 -0.40 1.54
CA ALA A 60 3.14 -0.42 0.21
C ALA A 60 1.67 -0.03 0.32
N ILE A 61 1.29 1.08 -0.30
CA ILE A 61 0.00 1.77 -0.08
C ILE A 61 -0.93 1.53 -1.26
N ASP A 62 -2.19 1.16 -0.97
CA ASP A 62 -3.25 1.21 -1.98
C ASP A 62 -3.73 2.65 -2.12
N LEU A 63 -3.58 3.24 -3.31
CA LEU A 63 -4.06 4.58 -3.60
C LEU A 63 -5.59 4.68 -3.37
N PRO A 64 -6.14 5.86 -3.03
CA PRO A 64 -7.60 6.05 -2.97
C PRO A 64 -8.26 5.53 -4.25
N GLY A 65 -9.37 4.81 -4.15
CA GLY A 65 -10.01 4.16 -5.30
C GLY A 65 -9.49 2.77 -5.66
N PHE A 66 -8.33 2.35 -5.14
CA PHE A 66 -7.66 1.10 -5.51
C PHE A 66 -7.59 0.10 -4.35
N GLY A 67 -7.33 -1.16 -4.70
CA GLY A 67 -7.13 -2.24 -3.75
C GLY A 67 -8.19 -2.29 -2.65
N LYS A 68 -7.73 -2.33 -1.40
CA LYS A 68 -8.56 -2.32 -0.19
C LYS A 68 -8.76 -0.92 0.41
N SER A 69 -8.23 0.13 -0.21
CA SER A 69 -8.58 1.50 0.15
C SER A 69 -10.02 1.79 -0.25
N ASP A 70 -10.62 2.75 0.44
CA ASP A 70 -11.95 3.26 0.12
C ASP A 70 -12.00 3.79 -1.31
N LYS A 71 -13.22 3.80 -1.87
CA LYS A 71 -13.50 4.24 -3.25
C LYS A 71 -14.42 5.47 -3.22
N PRO A 72 -13.96 6.58 -2.62
CA PRO A 72 -14.76 7.79 -2.50
C PRO A 72 -15.05 8.40 -3.88
N VAL A 73 -16.09 9.22 -3.94
CA VAL A 73 -16.37 10.04 -5.13
C VAL A 73 -15.44 11.24 -5.11
N LEU A 74 -14.29 11.13 -5.77
CA LEU A 74 -13.29 12.19 -5.93
C LEU A 74 -13.11 12.54 -7.41
N ALA A 75 -12.54 13.72 -7.68
CA ALA A 75 -12.13 14.10 -9.03
C ALA A 75 -10.90 13.32 -9.53
N TYR A 76 -10.14 12.70 -8.61
CA TYR A 76 -8.91 11.95 -8.90
C TYR A 76 -7.88 12.76 -9.71
N THR A 77 -7.65 14.01 -9.32
CA THR A 77 -6.58 14.87 -9.83
C THR A 77 -5.25 14.59 -9.10
N ILE A 78 -4.12 14.97 -9.71
CA ILE A 78 -2.80 14.87 -9.06
C ILE A 78 -2.64 15.94 -7.98
N ASP A 79 -3.29 17.09 -8.16
CA ASP A 79 -3.24 18.19 -7.21
C ASP A 79 -3.92 17.78 -5.90
N LEU A 80 -3.19 18.01 -4.80
CA LEU A 80 -3.68 18.02 -3.42
C LEU A 80 -4.27 19.41 -3.12
#